data_AF-A0AAD4C8A7-F1
#
_entry.id   AF-A0AAD4C8A7-F1
#
_cell.length_a   1.000
_cell.length_b   1.000
_cell.length_c   1.000
_cell.angle_alpha   90.00
_cell.angle_beta   90.00
_cell.angle_gamma   90.00
#
_symmetry.space_group_name_H-M   'P 1'
#
loop_
_entity.id
_entity.type
_entity.pdbx_description
1 polymer ?
#
loop_
_entity_poly.entity_id
_entity_poly.type
_entity_poly.pdbx_seq_one_letter_code
_entity_poly.pdbx_strand_id
1 'polypeptide(L)'
;MAPNLTSGTFSIVSLIDGNPPVGVNFTRPAGQSVYLNAPWAVEQEGDNTYRLSVGGYRYTGVVDNRVTASIFPEKNVEWIATYRERQDAYTISPINDDIVGWTVAYDDPNSKVTLRVIVAAGPWPPLFLPPQLFRFEEVDE
;
A
#
# COMPACT_ATOMS: atom_id res chain seq x y z
N MET A 1 13.69 -10.71 14.00
CA MET A 1 12.57 -11.22 13.18
C MET A 1 11.70 -10.01 12.92
N ALA A 2 11.52 -9.62 11.66
CA ALA A 2 10.58 -8.55 11.32
C ALA A 2 9.15 -9.01 11.68
N PRO A 3 8.29 -8.13 12.20
CA PRO A 3 6.88 -8.47 12.40
C PRO A 3 6.21 -8.65 11.03
N ASN A 4 5.79 -9.89 10.75
CA ASN A 4 4.86 -10.16 9.68
C ASN A 4 3.52 -9.50 10.04
N LEU A 5 2.86 -8.90 9.04
CA LEU A 5 1.52 -8.36 9.26
C LEU A 5 0.56 -9.52 9.45
N THR A 6 -0.27 -9.44 10.48
CA THR A 6 -1.39 -10.36 10.69
C THR A 6 -2.52 -10.05 9.70
N SER A 7 -3.31 -11.06 9.33
CA SER A 7 -4.53 -10.79 8.56
C SER A 7 -5.52 -10.00 9.40
N GLY A 8 -6.15 -8.97 8.83
CA GLY A 8 -7.05 -8.06 9.55
C GLY A 8 -7.47 -6.84 8.74
N THR A 9 -8.21 -5.93 9.39
CA THR A 9 -8.56 -4.62 8.84
C THR A 9 -7.61 -3.57 9.38
N PHE A 10 -6.97 -2.83 8.47
CA PHE A 10 -5.98 -1.81 8.77
C PHE A 10 -6.30 -0.48 8.07
N SER A 11 -5.86 0.61 8.65
CA SER A 11 -5.62 1.87 7.97
C SER A 11 -4.18 1.86 7.47
N ILE A 12 -3.97 2.15 6.18
CA ILE A 12 -2.61 2.27 5.62
C ILE A 12 -2.28 3.75 5.54
N VAL A 13 -1.38 4.22 6.40
CA VAL A 13 -1.04 5.64 6.55
C VAL A 13 0.33 5.90 5.92
N SER A 14 0.43 6.98 5.13
CA SER A 14 1.72 7.50 4.64
C SER A 14 2.38 8.33 5.72
N LEU A 15 3.71 8.26 5.84
CA LEU A 15 4.49 9.05 6.80
C LEU A 15 4.60 10.55 6.46
N ILE A 16 3.87 11.03 5.45
CA ILE A 16 4.04 12.38 4.92
C ILE A 16 3.10 13.43 5.51
N ASP A 17 1.87 13.12 5.94
CA ASP A 17 0.99 14.05 6.68
C ASP A 17 -0.31 13.38 7.19
N GLY A 18 -0.86 13.86 8.32
CA GLY A 18 -2.00 13.25 9.04
C GLY A 18 -3.41 13.82 8.77
N ASN A 19 -4.06 13.39 7.67
CA ASN A 19 -5.47 13.60 7.20
C ASN A 19 -5.83 14.91 6.42
N PRO A 20 -6.86 14.95 5.50
CA PRO A 20 -7.45 13.95 4.54
C PRO A 20 -7.79 14.56 3.12
N PRO A 21 -8.36 13.87 2.07
CA PRO A 21 -9.69 13.19 2.02
C PRO A 21 -9.81 11.76 1.40
N VAL A 22 -10.82 11.04 1.91
CA VAL A 22 -11.74 10.00 1.38
C VAL A 22 -11.22 8.93 0.40
N GLY A 23 -11.45 7.66 0.78
CA GLY A 23 -11.15 6.42 0.04
C GLY A 23 -11.75 6.26 -1.38
N VAL A 24 -12.33 5.10 -1.66
CA VAL A 24 -12.95 4.84 -2.97
C VAL A 24 -14.19 5.73 -3.19
N ASN A 25 -14.41 6.20 -4.43
CA ASN A 25 -15.63 6.92 -4.79
C ASN A 25 -16.88 6.06 -4.51
N PHE A 26 -17.98 6.70 -4.09
CA PHE A 26 -19.22 6.03 -3.66
C PHE A 26 -19.98 5.35 -4.82
N THR A 27 -19.80 5.85 -6.05
CA THR A 27 -20.12 5.08 -7.25
C THR A 27 -19.09 3.95 -7.34
N ARG A 28 -19.55 2.68 -7.45
CA ARG A 28 -18.66 1.52 -7.64
C ARG A 28 -18.47 1.23 -9.15
N PRO A 29 -17.56 1.91 -9.87
CA PRO A 29 -17.14 1.47 -11.19
C PRO A 29 -16.40 0.13 -11.06
N ALA A 30 -16.24 -0.58 -12.17
CA ALA A 30 -15.57 -1.88 -12.19
C ALA A 30 -14.08 -1.82 -11.79
N GLY A 31 -13.47 -0.63 -11.84
CA GLY A 31 -12.20 -0.33 -11.19
C GLY A 31 -12.00 1.17 -10.96
N GLN A 32 -11.15 1.52 -10.00
CA GLN A 32 -10.81 2.91 -9.68
C GLN A 32 -9.42 3.05 -9.05
N SER A 33 -8.85 4.26 -9.09
CA SER A 33 -7.60 4.57 -8.38
C SER A 33 -7.77 4.44 -6.87
N VAL A 34 -6.70 4.02 -6.21
CA VAL A 34 -6.64 3.85 -4.76
C VAL A 34 -6.11 5.11 -4.06
N TYR A 35 -6.72 5.44 -2.92
CA TYR A 35 -6.33 6.49 -1.97
C TYR A 35 -6.04 5.83 -0.61
N LEU A 36 -5.12 6.39 0.19
CA LEU A 36 -4.59 5.74 1.39
C LEU A 36 -5.56 5.69 2.58
N ASN A 37 -6.39 6.71 2.79
CA ASN A 37 -7.30 6.83 3.95
C ASN A 37 -8.63 6.06 3.79
N ALA A 38 -8.55 4.81 3.37
CA ALA A 38 -9.66 3.88 3.33
C ALA A 38 -9.37 2.68 4.24
N PRO A 39 -10.38 2.01 4.80
CA PRO A 39 -10.14 0.73 5.47
C PRO A 39 -9.65 -0.29 4.44
N TRP A 40 -8.50 -0.87 4.74
CA TRP A 40 -7.84 -1.93 3.98
C TRP A 40 -8.03 -3.26 4.68
N ALA A 41 -8.49 -4.28 3.96
CA ALA A 41 -8.37 -5.65 4.42
C ALA A 41 -7.07 -6.24 3.85
N VAL A 42 -6.23 -6.71 4.76
CA VAL A 42 -4.95 -7.37 4.48
C VAL A 42 -5.12 -8.85 4.77
N GLU A 43 -4.93 -9.68 3.75
CA GLU A 43 -4.97 -11.15 3.87
C GLU A 43 -3.57 -11.69 3.55
N GLN A 44 -2.93 -12.33 4.53
CA GLN A 44 -1.63 -12.96 4.33
C GLN A 44 -1.79 -14.26 3.54
N GLU A 45 -1.11 -14.37 2.40
CA GLU A 45 -1.14 -15.57 1.53
C GLU A 45 0.17 -16.38 1.60
N GLY A 46 1.24 -15.81 2.19
CA GLY A 46 2.53 -16.49 2.35
C GLY A 46 3.50 -15.73 3.26
N ASP A 47 4.78 -16.08 3.20
CA ASP A 47 5.86 -15.44 3.96
C ASP A 47 6.16 -14.05 3.38
N ASN A 48 5.40 -13.03 3.81
CA ASN A 48 5.41 -11.63 3.35
C ASN A 48 4.63 -11.34 2.06
N THR A 49 3.82 -12.28 1.58
CA THR A 49 2.90 -12.04 0.47
C THR A 49 1.51 -11.75 1.00
N TYR A 50 0.90 -10.68 0.50
CA TYR A 50 -0.39 -10.18 0.94
C TYR A 50 -1.32 -9.90 -0.23
N ARG A 51 -2.59 -10.27 -0.05
CA ARG A 51 -3.69 -9.72 -0.83
C ARG A 51 -4.20 -8.49 -0.10
N LEU A 52 -4.18 -7.35 -0.80
CA LEU A 52 -4.67 -6.08 -0.29
C LEU A 52 -6.00 -5.74 -0.96
N SER A 53 -7.00 -5.40 -0.15
CA SER A 53 -8.35 -5.04 -0.61
C SER A 53 -8.81 -3.77 0.08
N VAL A 54 -9.62 -2.94 -0.60
CA VAL A 54 -9.92 -1.59 -0.12
C VAL A 54 -11.32 -1.15 -0.52
N GLY A 55 -12.06 -0.52 0.39
CA GLY A 55 -13.35 0.09 0.06
C GLY A 55 -14.40 -0.87 -0.52
N GLY A 56 -14.34 -2.16 -0.17
CA GLY A 56 -15.21 -3.21 -0.69
C GLY A 56 -14.81 -3.76 -2.07
N TYR A 57 -13.67 -3.34 -2.62
CA TYR A 57 -13.06 -3.98 -3.79
C TYR A 57 -12.12 -5.10 -3.34
N ARG A 58 -12.40 -6.32 -3.82
CA ARG A 58 -11.68 -7.52 -3.40
C ARG A 58 -10.27 -7.62 -3.98
N TYR A 59 -10.00 -6.93 -5.09
CA TYR A 59 -8.75 -7.04 -5.82
C TYR A 59 -8.07 -5.68 -5.94
N THR A 60 -6.75 -5.67 -5.81
CA THR A 60 -5.93 -4.50 -6.14
C THR A 60 -4.89 -4.87 -7.17
N GLY A 61 -4.58 -3.94 -8.07
CA GLY A 61 -3.71 -4.17 -9.20
C GLY A 61 -3.03 -2.89 -9.66
N VAL A 62 -2.43 -2.96 -10.84
CA VAL A 62 -1.66 -1.87 -11.42
C VAL A 62 -2.20 -1.54 -12.81
N VAL A 63 -2.49 -0.26 -13.05
CA VAL A 63 -2.83 0.28 -14.37
C VAL A 63 -2.10 1.61 -14.55
N ASP A 64 -1.35 1.80 -15.63
CA ASP A 64 -0.59 3.02 -15.94
C ASP A 64 0.26 3.51 -14.74
N ASN A 65 1.00 2.58 -14.11
CA ASN A 65 1.81 2.82 -12.91
C ASN A 65 1.03 3.38 -11.70
N ARG A 66 -0.28 3.14 -11.64
CA ARG A 66 -1.13 3.49 -10.50
C ARG A 66 -1.71 2.25 -9.88
N VAL A 67 -1.79 2.24 -8.55
CA VAL A 67 -2.52 1.20 -7.83
C VAL A 67 -4.01 1.46 -8.02
N THR A 68 -4.72 0.42 -8.45
CA THR A 68 -6.14 0.45 -8.73
C THR A 68 -6.86 -0.65 -7.98
N ALA A 69 -8.04 -0.37 -7.46
CA ALA A 69 -8.96 -1.33 -6.89
C ALA A 69 -9.92 -1.83 -7.98
N SER A 70 -10.26 -3.12 -7.98
CA SER A 70 -11.13 -3.75 -8.97
C SER A 70 -12.00 -4.87 -8.39
N ILE A 71 -13.15 -5.10 -9.03
CA ILE A 71 -14.01 -6.26 -8.76
C ILE A 71 -13.62 -7.50 -9.59
N PHE A 72 -12.67 -7.34 -10.52
CA PHE A 72 -12.25 -8.38 -11.44
C PHE A 72 -11.00 -9.12 -10.92
N PRO A 73 -11.06 -10.44 -10.74
CA PRO A 73 -9.93 -11.22 -10.21
C PRO A 73 -8.69 -11.18 -11.10
N GLU A 74 -8.86 -11.09 -12.42
CA GLU A 74 -7.76 -11.01 -13.38
C GLU A 74 -6.94 -9.72 -13.28
N LYS A 75 -7.41 -8.74 -12.50
CA LYS A 75 -6.70 -7.50 -12.19
C LYS A 75 -5.91 -7.59 -10.88
N ASN A 76 -6.02 -8.68 -10.14
CA ASN A 76 -5.36 -8.81 -8.85
C ASN A 76 -3.84 -8.96 -9.02
N VAL A 77 -3.11 -8.24 -8.18
CA VAL A 77 -1.67 -8.35 -7.99
C VAL A 77 -1.44 -8.74 -6.54
N GLU A 78 -0.54 -9.68 -6.33
CA GLU A 78 -0.04 -10.02 -5.00
C GLU A 78 1.06 -9.03 -4.61
N TRP A 79 1.06 -8.61 -3.34
CA TRP A 79 1.95 -7.58 -2.83
C TRP A 79 2.91 -8.15 -1.81
N ILE A 80 4.15 -7.67 -1.83
CA ILE A 80 5.15 -7.90 -0.79
C ILE A 80 5.22 -6.66 0.09
N ALA A 81 4.95 -6.79 1.39
CA ALA A 81 5.18 -5.73 2.37
C ALA A 81 6.47 -6.04 3.15
N THR A 82 7.52 -5.24 2.94
CA THR A 82 8.82 -5.42 3.60
C THR A 82 8.99 -4.41 4.73
N TYR A 83 9.14 -4.90 5.96
CA TYR A 83 9.38 -4.07 7.13
C TYR A 83 10.78 -3.44 7.12
N ARG A 84 10.84 -2.15 7.48
CA ARG A 84 12.06 -1.32 7.50
C ARG A 84 12.33 -0.87 8.93
N GLU A 85 13.08 -1.70 9.66
CA GLU A 85 13.32 -1.55 11.11
C GLU A 85 13.76 -0.15 11.53
N ARG A 86 14.66 0.49 10.77
CA ARG A 86 15.20 1.81 11.10
C ARG A 86 14.16 2.94 11.04
N GLN A 87 13.06 2.74 10.30
CA GLN A 87 12.02 3.74 10.08
C GLN A 87 10.65 3.30 10.57
N ASP A 88 10.54 2.11 11.16
CA ASP A 88 9.31 1.56 11.74
C ASP A 88 8.11 1.70 10.78
N ALA A 89 8.31 1.18 9.58
CA ALA A 89 7.38 1.28 8.46
C ALA A 89 7.66 0.20 7.41
N TYR A 90 6.76 0.06 6.44
CA TYR A 90 6.83 -0.92 5.36
C TYR A 90 7.01 -0.23 4.01
N THR A 91 7.79 -0.85 3.13
CA THR A 91 7.69 -0.61 1.68
C THR A 91 6.79 -1.68 1.08
N ILE A 92 5.93 -1.33 0.12
CA ILE A 92 5.01 -2.27 -0.54
C ILE A 92 5.38 -2.36 -2.02
N SER A 93 5.68 -3.56 -2.52
CA SER A 93 6.02 -3.82 -3.93
C SER A 93 5.16 -4.93 -4.49
N PRO A 94 4.92 -4.99 -5.81
CA PRO A 94 4.30 -6.17 -6.41
C PRO A 94 5.23 -7.38 -6.29
N ILE A 95 4.67 -8.59 -6.21
CA ILE A 95 5.46 -9.84 -6.01
C ILE A 95 6.47 -10.11 -7.13
N ASN A 96 6.20 -9.60 -8.33
CA ASN A 96 7.01 -9.82 -9.53
C ASN A 96 8.03 -8.72 -9.84
N ASP A 97 8.07 -7.64 -9.05
CA ASP A 97 9.02 -6.54 -9.21
C ASP A 97 9.24 -5.85 -7.86
N ASP A 98 10.31 -6.24 -7.15
CA ASP A 98 10.70 -5.67 -5.85
C ASP A 98 11.52 -4.38 -5.97
N ILE A 99 11.82 -3.93 -7.21
CA ILE A 99 12.54 -2.69 -7.48
C ILE A 99 11.57 -1.51 -7.44
N VAL A 100 10.31 -1.70 -7.84
CA VAL A 100 9.26 -0.68 -7.77
C VAL A 100 8.37 -0.88 -6.55
N GLY A 101 7.91 0.21 -5.97
CA GLY A 101 7.05 0.19 -4.81
C GLY A 101 6.02 1.31 -4.81
N TRP A 102 5.03 1.14 -3.93
CA TRP A 102 4.03 2.15 -3.66
C TRP A 102 4.71 3.46 -3.29
N THR A 103 4.25 4.53 -3.91
CA THR A 103 4.77 5.88 -3.71
C THR A 103 3.62 6.87 -3.79
N VAL A 104 3.52 7.74 -2.79
CA VAL A 104 2.62 8.91 -2.81
C VAL A 104 3.40 10.21 -3.00
N ALA A 105 2.71 11.30 -3.32
CA ALA A 105 3.32 12.63 -3.43
C ALA A 105 3.44 13.29 -2.03
N TYR A 106 4.40 14.20 -1.86
CA TYR A 106 4.65 14.89 -0.59
C TYR A 106 3.51 15.84 -0.15
N ASP A 107 2.78 16.43 -1.09
CA ASP A 107 1.91 17.58 -0.78
C ASP A 107 0.47 17.40 -1.30
N ASP A 108 0.02 16.15 -1.47
CA ASP A 108 -1.33 15.87 -1.97
C ASP A 108 -2.07 14.90 -1.03
N PRO A 109 -3.00 15.38 -0.20
CA PRO A 109 -3.80 14.50 0.64
C PRO A 109 -4.79 13.64 -0.16
N ASN A 110 -4.98 13.92 -1.45
CA ASN A 110 -5.66 13.05 -2.42
C ASN A 110 -4.68 12.25 -3.28
N SER A 111 -3.42 12.11 -2.87
CA SER A 111 -2.42 11.47 -3.70
C SER A 111 -2.81 10.03 -3.97
N LYS A 112 -2.99 9.73 -5.26
CA LYS A 112 -3.16 8.36 -5.73
C LYS A 112 -1.87 7.61 -5.48
N VAL A 113 -1.99 6.36 -5.03
CA VAL A 113 -0.83 5.50 -4.90
C VAL A 113 -0.29 5.16 -6.30
N THR A 114 0.97 5.49 -6.53
CA THR A 114 1.69 5.19 -7.78
C THR A 114 2.78 4.15 -7.55
N LEU A 115 3.25 3.50 -8.61
CA LEU A 115 4.47 2.70 -8.57
C LEU A 115 5.65 3.52 -9.06
N ARG A 116 6.70 3.59 -8.25
CA ARG A 116 8.00 4.18 -8.61
C ARG A 116 9.12 3.30 -8.07
N VAL A 117 10.31 3.44 -8.65
CA VAL A 117 11.52 2.78 -8.14
C VAL A 117 11.70 3.12 -6.66
N ILE A 118 11.91 2.10 -5.83
CA ILE A 118 12.23 2.24 -4.42
C ILE A 118 13.61 2.87 -4.32
N VAL A 119 13.68 4.04 -3.68
CA VAL A 119 14.92 4.78 -3.48
C VAL A 119 15.34 4.66 -2.03
N ALA A 120 16.57 4.17 -1.84
CA ALA A 120 17.18 4.01 -0.53
C ALA A 120 18.56 4.67 -0.50
N ALA A 121 18.95 5.24 0.63
CA ALA A 121 20.19 5.98 0.82
C ALA A 121 20.90 5.59 2.12
N GLY A 122 22.22 5.78 2.14
CA GLY A 122 23.04 5.62 3.34
C GLY A 122 23.50 4.18 3.64
N PRO A 123 24.25 4.00 4.75
CA PRO A 123 24.81 2.71 5.15
C PRO A 123 23.72 1.75 5.67
N TRP A 124 24.07 0.47 5.80
CA TRP A 124 23.16 -0.59 6.24
C TRP A 124 22.73 -0.47 7.73
N PRO A 125 21.43 -0.58 8.07
CA PRO A 125 20.29 -0.70 7.17
C PRO A 125 19.95 0.65 6.50
N PRO A 126 19.58 0.61 5.21
CA PRO A 126 19.40 1.83 4.41
C PRO A 126 18.16 2.64 4.84
N LEU A 127 18.17 3.92 4.50
CA LEU A 127 17.06 4.84 4.70
C LEU A 127 16.26 5.01 3.41
N PHE A 128 14.97 4.74 3.46
CA PHE A 128 14.04 4.89 2.35
C PHE A 128 13.37 6.26 2.38
N LEU A 129 12.92 6.72 1.21
CA LEU A 129 12.21 8.00 1.13
C LEU A 129 10.86 7.90 1.85
N PRO A 130 10.47 8.92 2.65
CA PRO A 130 9.17 8.97 3.32
C PRO A 130 7.92 8.65 2.46
N PRO A 131 7.82 9.04 1.17
CA PRO A 131 6.64 8.74 0.36
C PRO A 131 6.51 7.27 -0.05
N GLN A 132 7.52 6.47 0.25
CA GLN A 132 7.58 5.04 -0.04
C GLN A 132 7.43 4.20 1.23
N LEU A 133 7.12 4.85 2.35
CA LEU A 133 6.99 4.23 3.67
C LEU A 133 5.56 4.35 4.17
N PHE A 134 5.02 3.20 4.57
CA PHE A 134 3.64 3.06 4.99
C PHE A 134 3.58 2.36 6.34
N ARG A 135 2.64 2.79 7.18
CA ARG A 135 2.29 2.10 8.42
C ARG A 135 0.93 1.45 8.28
N PHE A 136 0.79 0.27 8.89
CA PHE A 136 -0.48 -0.43 9.01
C PHE A 136 -0.95 -0.23 10.45
N GLU A 137 -2.05 0.51 10.61
CA GLU A 137 -2.67 0.77 11.91
C GLU A 137 -3.93 -0.09 11.99
N GLU A 138 -4.01 -0.99 12.97
CA GLU A 138 -5.23 -1.79 13.19
C GLU A 138 -6.42 -0.86 13.43
N VAL A 139 -7.55 -1.17 12.79
CA VAL A 139 -8.81 -0.47 13.01
C VAL A 139 -9.65 -1.36 13.90
N ASP A 140 -9.88 -0.93 15.15
CA ASP A 140 -10.84 -1.59 16.04
C ASP A 140 -12.24 -1.56 15.39
N GLU A 141 -12.87 -2.73 15.24
CA GLU A 141 -14.28 -2.87 14.82
C GLU A 141 -15.27 -2.41 15.90
#